data_AF-A0A800H881-F1
#
_entry.id   AF-A0A800H881-F1
#
_cell.length_a   1.000
_cell.length_b   1.000
_cell.length_c   1.000
_cell.angle_alpha   90.00
_cell.angle_beta   90.00
_cell.angle_gamma   90.00
#
_symmetry.space_group_name_H-M   'P 1'
#
loop_
_entity.id
_entity.type
_entity.pdbx_description
1 polymer ?
#
loop_
_entity_poly.entity_id
_entity_poly.type
_entity_poly.pdbx_seq_one_letter_code
_entity_poly.pdbx_strand_id
1 'polypeptide(L)'
;DFYGGLFPGSPIPLVGHNSYLGWSHTVNSPDLIDVYELTINPNNKDQYWFEDSWKEMRVRKVPIKVKLFGPFSWTFKRKVKESIHGPVMEFDHGTYSLRISSAKNLKFIEEWYRMGKARNYTEFRKAMEIHALPMFNTGYADKDGNIFYVYNAKIPKRNEGYNWNELLAGDKQENIWTDYVPFDSLPQVLNPAGGFLQNCNSNP
;
A
#
# COMPACT_ATOMS: atom_id res chain seq x y z
N ASP A 1 -1.66 -18.40 22.35
CA ASP A 1 -1.13 -17.02 22.48
C ASP A 1 -0.10 -16.75 21.40
N PHE A 2 0.32 -15.50 21.20
CA PHE A 2 1.41 -15.14 20.29
C PHE A 2 2.22 -13.99 20.92
N TYR A 3 3.50 -13.92 20.58
CA TYR A 3 4.48 -12.98 21.16
C TYR A 3 5.32 -12.39 20.03
N GLY A 4 5.79 -11.16 20.16
CA GLY A 4 6.59 -10.55 19.11
C GLY A 4 6.86 -9.06 19.28
N GLY A 5 7.42 -8.47 18.23
CA GLY A 5 7.72 -7.06 18.11
C GLY A 5 6.70 -6.33 17.23
N LEU A 6 6.53 -5.03 17.48
CA LEU A 6 5.60 -4.17 16.75
C LEU A 6 6.17 -2.76 16.57
N PHE A 7 5.66 -2.03 15.58
CA PHE A 7 5.83 -0.59 15.54
C PHE A 7 4.94 0.06 16.61
N PRO A 8 5.44 1.04 17.39
CA PRO A 8 4.65 1.71 18.42
C PRO A 8 3.30 2.21 17.88
N GLY A 9 2.22 1.83 18.56
CA GLY A 9 0.84 2.14 18.17
C GLY A 9 0.13 1.02 17.41
N SER A 10 0.83 0.02 16.88
CA SER A 10 0.17 -1.18 16.36
C SER A 10 -0.47 -1.98 17.51
N PRO A 11 -1.73 -2.45 17.36
CA PRO A 11 -2.37 -3.29 18.37
C PRO A 11 -1.93 -4.77 18.31
N ILE A 12 -1.11 -5.16 17.34
CA ILE A 12 -0.73 -6.56 17.06
C ILE A 12 0.77 -6.64 16.73
N PRO A 13 1.49 -7.70 17.16
CA PRO A 13 2.85 -7.98 16.72
C PRO A 13 2.94 -8.13 15.19
N LEU A 14 3.89 -7.42 14.59
CA LEU A 14 4.17 -7.49 13.15
C LEU A 14 5.14 -8.62 12.84
N VAL A 15 6.09 -8.89 13.74
CA VAL A 15 7.02 -10.01 13.64
C VAL A 15 6.96 -10.78 14.96
N GLY A 16 7.07 -12.10 14.94
CA GLY A 16 6.88 -12.86 16.17
C GLY A 16 6.72 -14.36 15.98
N HIS A 17 6.18 -14.99 17.00
CA HIS A 17 5.89 -16.42 16.99
C HIS A 17 4.74 -16.76 17.94
N ASN A 18 4.21 -17.96 17.76
CA ASN A 18 3.30 -18.62 18.68
C ASN A 18 3.80 -20.04 18.99
N SER A 19 2.97 -20.89 19.59
CA SER A 19 3.35 -22.28 19.94
C SER A 19 3.53 -23.21 18.74
N TYR A 20 3.16 -22.78 17.54
CA TYR A 20 3.14 -23.58 16.31
C TYR A 20 4.13 -23.07 15.25
N LEU A 21 4.27 -21.74 15.13
CA LEU A 21 5.00 -21.10 14.03
C LEU A 21 5.61 -19.76 14.43
N GLY A 22 6.57 -19.30 13.63
CA GLY A 22 7.14 -17.95 13.64
C GLY A 22 7.01 -17.27 12.29
N TRP A 23 6.96 -15.94 12.30
CA TRP A 23 6.94 -15.11 11.09
C TRP A 23 7.77 -13.84 11.28
N SER A 24 8.31 -13.33 10.18
CA SER A 24 9.05 -12.08 10.17
C SER A 24 8.88 -11.34 8.85
N HIS A 25 9.24 -10.07 8.85
CA HIS A 25 9.19 -9.21 7.69
C HIS A 25 10.51 -8.51 7.44
N THR A 26 10.82 -8.32 6.16
CA THR A 26 11.81 -7.33 5.71
C THR A 26 11.19 -6.43 4.65
N VAL A 27 11.73 -5.22 4.51
CA VAL A 27 11.28 -4.28 3.48
C VAL A 27 11.59 -4.85 2.09
N ASN A 28 10.61 -4.78 1.20
CA ASN A 28 10.79 -4.90 -0.25
C ASN A 28 10.55 -3.55 -0.94
N SER A 29 10.72 -3.49 -2.26
CA SER A 29 10.52 -2.26 -3.05
C SER A 29 9.54 -2.49 -4.22
N PRO A 30 8.30 -2.92 -3.94
CA PRO A 30 7.29 -3.04 -4.99
C PRO A 30 6.87 -1.65 -5.46
N ASP A 31 6.58 -1.56 -6.75
CA ASP A 31 5.96 -0.40 -7.35
C ASP A 31 4.45 -0.38 -7.04
N LEU A 32 4.04 0.55 -6.17
CA LEU A 32 2.69 0.63 -5.58
C LEU A 32 2.02 1.98 -5.77
N ILE A 33 2.70 2.95 -6.39
CA ILE A 33 2.24 4.34 -6.48
C ILE A 33 2.44 4.82 -7.90
N ASP A 34 1.36 5.29 -8.52
CA ASP A 34 1.41 5.93 -9.84
C ASP A 34 1.06 7.42 -9.70
N VAL A 35 1.71 8.25 -10.52
CA VAL A 35 1.59 9.70 -10.51
C VAL A 35 1.00 10.18 -11.83
N TYR A 36 -0.08 10.95 -11.75
CA TYR A 36 -0.81 11.45 -12.91
C TYR A 36 -0.69 12.97 -12.99
N GLU A 37 -0.23 13.50 -14.12
CA GLU A 37 -0.26 14.92 -14.41
C GLU A 37 -1.68 15.32 -14.85
N LEU A 38 -2.25 16.30 -14.15
CA LEU A 38 -3.60 16.81 -14.42
C LEU A 38 -3.52 18.06 -15.28
N THR A 39 -4.24 18.05 -16.41
CA THR A 39 -4.51 19.28 -17.17
C THR A 39 -5.62 20.05 -16.46
N ILE A 40 -5.32 21.23 -15.93
CA ILE A 40 -6.27 22.04 -15.13
C ILE A 40 -7.05 23.01 -16.01
N ASN A 41 -8.35 23.20 -15.72
CA ASN A 41 -9.16 24.16 -16.46
C ASN A 41 -8.65 25.59 -16.20
N PRO A 42 -8.25 26.35 -17.26
CA PRO A 42 -7.75 27.72 -17.10
C PRO A 42 -8.78 28.68 -16.48
N ASN A 43 -10.08 28.38 -16.63
CA ASN A 43 -11.18 29.17 -16.09
C ASN A 43 -11.66 28.69 -14.71
N ASN A 44 -11.29 27.47 -14.29
CA ASN A 44 -11.67 26.91 -12.99
C ASN A 44 -10.60 25.94 -12.46
N LYS A 45 -9.75 26.40 -11.54
CA LYS A 45 -8.67 25.60 -10.95
C LYS A 45 -9.13 24.40 -10.11
N ASP A 46 -10.43 24.29 -9.85
CA ASP A 46 -11.02 23.14 -9.15
C ASP A 46 -11.56 22.08 -10.15
N GLN A 47 -11.32 22.24 -11.46
CA GLN A 47 -11.61 21.26 -12.52
C GLN A 47 -10.34 20.79 -13.25
N TYR A 48 -10.38 19.57 -13.80
CA TYR A 48 -9.33 18.97 -14.63
C TYR A 48 -9.91 18.28 -15.86
N TRP A 49 -9.12 18.16 -16.93
CA TRP A 49 -9.52 17.49 -18.17
C TRP A 49 -9.49 15.98 -17.99
N PHE A 50 -10.59 15.32 -18.35
CA PHE A 50 -10.72 13.87 -18.29
C PHE A 50 -11.84 13.38 -19.20
N GLU A 51 -11.55 12.42 -20.10
CA GLU A 51 -12.52 11.84 -21.05
C GLU A 51 -13.31 12.94 -21.79
N ASP A 52 -12.57 13.76 -22.55
CA ASP A 52 -13.07 14.84 -23.40
C ASP A 52 -13.96 15.89 -22.70
N SER A 53 -13.82 16.06 -21.38
CA SER A 53 -14.59 17.03 -20.62
C SER A 53 -13.87 17.55 -19.37
N TRP A 54 -14.24 18.75 -18.92
CA TRP A 54 -13.81 19.26 -17.62
C TRP A 54 -14.58 18.57 -16.49
N LYS A 55 -13.88 17.87 -15.61
CA LYS A 55 -14.43 17.23 -14.41
C LYS A 55 -14.09 18.02 -13.15
N GLU A 56 -15.05 18.11 -12.25
CA GLU A 56 -14.85 18.70 -10.92
C GLU A 56 -13.97 17.80 -10.04
N MET A 57 -13.02 18.40 -9.34
CA MET A 57 -12.32 17.75 -8.23
C MET A 57 -13.17 17.81 -6.96
N ARG A 58 -13.01 16.82 -6.09
CA ARG A 58 -13.57 16.91 -4.74
C ARG A 58 -12.72 17.86 -3.89
N VAL A 59 -13.27 19.03 -3.55
CA VAL A 59 -12.58 20.03 -2.73
C VAL A 59 -13.16 20.08 -1.32
N ARG A 60 -12.31 19.94 -0.30
CA ARG A 60 -12.68 20.11 1.11
C ARG A 60 -11.73 21.05 1.83
N LYS A 61 -12.25 21.83 2.79
CA LYS A 61 -11.42 22.68 3.66
C LYS A 61 -11.13 21.94 4.97
N VAL A 62 -9.88 21.59 5.20
CA VAL A 62 -9.42 20.89 6.40
C VAL A 62 -8.90 21.90 7.42
N PRO A 63 -9.41 21.89 8.67
CA PRO A 63 -8.87 22.69 9.75
C PRO A 63 -7.58 22.07 10.29
N ILE A 64 -6.53 22.86 10.39
CA ILE A 64 -5.23 22.50 10.98
C ILE A 64 -4.99 23.45 12.15
N LYS A 65 -5.10 22.93 13.37
CA LYS A 65 -4.80 23.68 14.59
C LYS A 65 -3.30 23.67 14.83
N VAL A 66 -2.68 24.85 14.81
CA VAL A 66 -1.24 25.05 15.03
C VAL A 66 -1.06 25.78 16.34
N LYS A 67 -0.24 25.21 17.24
CA LYS A 67 0.21 25.89 18.45
C LYS A 67 1.27 26.92 18.05
N LEU A 68 1.09 28.18 18.47
CA LEU A 68 2.00 29.26 18.11
C LEU A 68 2.97 29.57 19.25
N PHE A 69 2.47 29.90 20.44
CA PHE A 69 3.29 30.12 21.64
C PHE A 69 2.45 29.95 22.90
N GLY A 70 3.04 29.44 23.98
CA GLY A 70 2.35 29.25 25.26
C GLY A 70 1.02 28.48 25.09
N PRO A 71 -0.11 28.97 25.63
CA PRO A 71 -1.44 28.38 25.40
C PRO A 71 -2.10 28.79 24.08
N PHE A 72 -1.51 29.71 23.30
CA PHE A 72 -2.12 30.25 22.10
C PHE A 72 -1.99 29.29 20.91
N SER A 73 -3.12 29.05 20.24
CA SER A 73 -3.22 28.22 19.03
C SER A 73 -4.12 28.89 18.00
N TRP A 74 -3.84 28.67 16.72
CA TRP A 74 -4.66 29.16 15.62
C TRP A 74 -5.06 28.02 14.68
N THR A 75 -6.30 28.06 14.16
CA THR A 75 -6.79 27.05 13.21
C THR A 75 -6.73 27.59 11.78
N PHE A 76 -5.78 27.10 11.01
CA PHE A 76 -5.67 27.39 9.58
C PHE A 76 -6.59 26.47 8.78
N LYS A 77 -7.31 26.99 7.78
CA LYS A 77 -8.10 26.16 6.86
C LYS A 77 -7.31 25.96 5.57
N ARG A 78 -6.96 24.70 5.24
CA ARG A 78 -6.28 24.35 3.98
C ARG A 78 -7.25 23.62 3.05
N LYS A 79 -7.23 23.97 1.75
CA LYS A 79 -7.94 23.19 0.75
C LYS A 79 -7.21 21.86 0.55
N VAL A 80 -7.97 20.77 0.46
CA VAL A 80 -7.51 19.47 -0.01
C VAL A 80 -8.37 19.11 -1.21
N LYS A 81 -7.72 18.74 -2.30
CA LYS A 81 -8.35 18.35 -3.57
C LYS A 81 -8.12 16.87 -3.83
N GLU A 82 -9.08 16.23 -4.46
CA GLU A 82 -9.01 14.83 -4.87
C GLU A 82 -9.62 14.69 -6.27
N SER A 83 -8.90 14.03 -7.17
CA SER A 83 -9.36 13.66 -8.51
C SER A 83 -9.89 12.22 -8.48
N ILE A 84 -10.23 11.66 -9.65
CA ILE A 84 -10.54 10.22 -9.76
C ILE A 84 -9.32 9.33 -9.43
N HIS A 85 -8.11 9.84 -9.66
CA HIS A 85 -6.86 9.13 -9.43
C HIS A 85 -6.53 9.04 -7.95
N GLY A 86 -6.75 10.14 -7.21
CA GLY A 86 -6.51 10.22 -5.77
C GLY A 86 -6.23 11.65 -5.28
N PRO A 87 -5.53 11.84 -4.15
CA PRO A 87 -5.18 13.18 -3.65
C PRO A 87 -4.40 13.96 -4.70
N VAL A 88 -4.61 15.27 -4.73
CA VAL A 88 -3.97 16.19 -5.68
C VAL A 88 -2.94 17.06 -4.98
N MET A 89 -1.78 17.20 -5.60
CA MET A 89 -0.68 18.06 -5.20
C MET A 89 -0.47 19.15 -6.26
N GLU A 90 -0.48 20.41 -5.82
CA GLU A 90 -0.32 21.58 -6.69
C GLU A 90 1.07 22.17 -6.47
N PHE A 91 1.83 22.35 -7.55
CA PHE A 91 3.15 22.98 -7.54
C PHE A 91 3.24 24.04 -8.64
N ASP A 92 4.28 24.86 -8.61
CA ASP A 92 4.49 25.92 -9.61
C ASP A 92 4.72 25.39 -11.04
N HIS A 93 5.14 24.13 -11.14
CA HIS A 93 5.49 23.44 -12.39
C HIS A 93 4.44 22.45 -12.87
N GLY A 94 3.34 22.25 -12.13
CA GLY A 94 2.32 21.27 -12.50
C GLY A 94 1.38 20.91 -11.37
N THR A 95 0.28 20.24 -11.73
CA THR A 95 -0.67 19.66 -10.77
C THR A 95 -0.69 18.16 -10.97
N TYR A 96 -0.42 17.42 -9.90
CA TYR A 96 -0.29 15.96 -9.96
C TYR A 96 -1.29 15.28 -9.04
N SER A 97 -1.72 14.08 -9.39
CA SER A 97 -2.53 13.24 -8.54
C SER A 97 -1.84 11.90 -8.27
N LEU A 98 -1.91 11.43 -7.03
CA LEU A 98 -1.27 10.18 -6.62
C LEU A 98 -2.30 9.08 -6.49
N ARG A 99 -2.06 7.93 -7.11
CA ARG A 99 -2.83 6.72 -6.89
C ARG A 99 -1.98 5.71 -6.14
N ILE A 100 -2.40 5.37 -4.91
CA ILE A 100 -1.61 4.57 -3.97
C ILE A 100 -2.31 3.24 -3.72
N SER A 101 -1.59 2.14 -3.96
CA SER A 101 -2.07 0.80 -3.64
C SER A 101 -2.36 0.67 -2.15
N SER A 102 -3.53 0.15 -1.80
CA SER A 102 -4.03 -0.04 -0.42
C SER A 102 -4.42 1.20 0.39
N ALA A 103 -4.55 2.39 -0.21
CA ALA A 103 -4.92 3.61 0.53
C ALA A 103 -6.23 3.53 1.36
N LYS A 104 -7.11 2.58 1.06
CA LYS A 104 -8.43 2.40 1.71
C LYS A 104 -8.61 1.07 2.43
N ASN A 105 -7.58 0.22 2.50
CA ASN A 105 -7.70 -1.12 3.06
C ASN A 105 -7.05 -1.22 4.44
N LEU A 106 -7.86 -1.26 5.50
CA LEU A 106 -7.39 -1.41 6.88
C LEU A 106 -7.31 -2.89 7.34
N LYS A 107 -7.60 -3.85 6.46
CA LYS A 107 -7.59 -5.28 6.81
C LYS A 107 -6.19 -5.82 7.09
N PHE A 108 -5.13 -5.04 6.92
CA PHE A 108 -3.77 -5.45 7.31
C PHE A 108 -3.68 -5.81 8.80
N ILE A 109 -4.48 -5.17 9.67
CA ILE A 109 -4.57 -5.53 11.10
C ILE A 109 -5.18 -6.92 11.25
N GLU A 110 -6.27 -7.20 10.52
CA GLU A 110 -6.92 -8.50 10.53
C GLU A 110 -6.00 -9.61 9.95
N GLU A 111 -5.24 -9.28 8.91
CA GLU A 111 -4.26 -10.18 8.30
C GLU A 111 -3.16 -10.55 9.30
N TRP A 112 -2.48 -9.58 9.92
CA TRP A 112 -1.48 -9.85 10.97
C TRP A 112 -2.08 -10.60 12.16
N TYR A 113 -3.30 -10.26 12.57
CA TYR A 113 -4.01 -11.00 13.62
C TYR A 113 -4.13 -12.49 13.27
N ARG A 114 -4.63 -12.79 12.07
CA ARG A 114 -4.87 -14.16 11.62
C ARG A 114 -3.56 -14.91 11.39
N MET A 115 -2.51 -14.25 10.90
CA MET A 115 -1.16 -14.81 10.84
C MET A 115 -0.67 -15.25 12.23
N GLY A 116 -0.77 -14.37 13.22
CA GLY A 116 -0.36 -14.68 14.59
C GLY A 116 -1.23 -15.75 15.28
N LYS A 117 -2.46 -15.96 14.82
CA LYS A 117 -3.38 -17.00 15.32
C LYS A 117 -3.30 -18.33 14.58
N ALA A 118 -2.66 -18.37 13.42
CA ALA A 118 -2.52 -19.58 12.63
C ALA A 118 -1.77 -20.68 13.40
N ARG A 119 -2.10 -21.94 13.11
CA ARG A 119 -1.54 -23.12 13.78
C ARG A 119 -0.72 -24.02 12.85
N ASN A 120 -0.69 -23.71 11.57
CA ASN A 120 -0.01 -24.46 10.52
C ASN A 120 0.15 -23.59 9.27
N TYR A 121 0.92 -24.07 8.30
CA TYR A 121 1.18 -23.36 7.06
C TYR A 121 -0.10 -23.01 6.29
N THR A 122 -1.07 -23.93 6.21
CA THR A 122 -2.33 -23.71 5.47
C THR A 122 -3.12 -22.53 6.05
N GLU A 123 -3.25 -22.44 7.38
CA GLU A 123 -3.90 -21.32 8.04
C GLU A 123 -3.12 -20.01 7.88
N PHE A 124 -1.79 -20.07 7.94
CA PHE A 124 -0.94 -18.90 7.74
C PHE A 124 -1.05 -18.37 6.30
N ARG A 125 -0.99 -19.24 5.30
CA ARG A 125 -1.20 -18.91 3.89
C ARG A 125 -2.58 -18.28 3.68
N LYS A 126 -3.63 -18.87 4.25
CA LYS A 126 -5.00 -18.33 4.17
C LYS A 126 -5.12 -16.95 4.82
N ALA A 127 -4.34 -16.66 5.86
CA ALA A 127 -4.26 -15.31 6.42
C ALA A 127 -3.61 -14.34 5.41
N MET A 128 -2.47 -14.71 4.81
CA MET A 128 -1.79 -13.91 3.80
C MET A 128 -2.63 -13.68 2.52
N GLU A 129 -3.52 -14.61 2.16
CA GLU A 129 -4.46 -14.46 1.03
C GLU A 129 -5.48 -13.33 1.23
N ILE A 130 -5.64 -12.79 2.45
CA ILE A 130 -6.38 -11.53 2.67
C ILE A 130 -5.76 -10.39 1.84
N HIS A 131 -4.44 -10.44 1.64
CA HIS A 131 -3.68 -9.60 0.73
C HIS A 131 -4.00 -8.11 0.92
N ALA A 132 -4.05 -7.69 2.19
CA ALA A 132 -4.27 -6.33 2.63
C ALA A 132 -2.97 -5.65 3.05
N LEU A 133 -1.95 -6.41 3.46
CA LEU A 133 -0.60 -5.90 3.63
C LEU A 133 -0.07 -5.36 2.28
N PRO A 134 0.18 -4.04 2.15
CA PRO A 134 0.56 -3.44 0.87
C PRO A 134 1.92 -3.91 0.40
N MET A 135 2.83 -4.15 1.33
CA MET A 135 4.20 -4.58 1.10
C MET A 135 4.68 -5.36 2.32
N PHE A 136 5.58 -6.30 2.07
CA PHE A 136 6.76 -6.73 2.83
C PHE A 136 7.22 -8.06 2.23
N ASN A 137 8.51 -8.36 2.31
CA ASN A 137 8.93 -9.75 2.26
C ASN A 137 8.45 -10.43 3.54
N THR A 138 7.82 -11.59 3.43
CA THR A 138 7.28 -12.30 4.60
C THR A 138 7.90 -13.68 4.67
N GLY A 139 8.63 -13.93 5.76
CA GLY A 139 9.17 -15.23 6.11
C GLY A 139 8.29 -15.96 7.13
N TYR A 140 8.29 -17.28 7.06
CA TYR A 140 7.55 -18.19 7.91
C TYR A 140 8.40 -19.42 8.24
N ALA A 141 8.28 -19.92 9.46
CA ALA A 141 8.78 -21.24 9.85
C ALA A 141 7.86 -21.88 10.88
N ASP A 142 7.74 -23.21 10.89
CA ASP A 142 6.90 -23.92 11.87
C ASP A 142 7.58 -25.08 12.58
N LYS A 143 6.91 -25.58 13.63
CA LYS A 143 7.37 -26.70 14.46
C LYS A 143 7.44 -28.04 13.70
N ASP A 144 6.81 -28.14 12.53
CA ASP A 144 6.78 -29.34 11.71
C ASP A 144 7.91 -29.33 10.65
N GLY A 145 8.77 -28.30 10.68
CA GLY A 145 9.96 -28.17 9.84
C GLY A 145 9.70 -27.45 8.51
N ASN A 146 8.52 -26.86 8.32
CA ASN A 146 8.25 -26.10 7.11
C ASN A 146 8.87 -24.71 7.19
N ILE A 147 9.38 -24.22 6.06
CA ILE A 147 9.80 -22.83 5.85
C ILE A 147 9.15 -22.28 4.60
N PHE A 148 8.67 -21.04 4.69
CA PHE A 148 8.00 -20.36 3.59
C PHE A 148 8.46 -18.92 3.47
N TYR A 149 8.53 -18.45 2.23
CA TYR A 149 8.79 -17.06 1.87
C TYR A 149 7.81 -16.61 0.79
N VAL A 150 7.34 -15.38 0.91
CA VAL A 150 6.63 -14.69 -0.15
C VAL A 150 7.12 -13.24 -0.26
N TYR A 151 7.37 -12.81 -1.50
CA TYR A 151 7.46 -11.40 -1.84
C TYR A 151 6.04 -10.81 -1.82
N ASN A 152 5.53 -10.48 -0.63
CA ASN A 152 4.17 -9.96 -0.51
C ASN A 152 4.12 -8.49 -0.95
N ALA A 153 3.25 -8.20 -1.91
CA ALA A 153 3.00 -6.85 -2.39
C ALA A 153 1.61 -6.75 -3.03
N LYS A 154 0.91 -5.63 -2.82
CA LYS A 154 -0.38 -5.34 -3.44
C LYS A 154 -0.17 -4.68 -4.81
N ILE A 155 0.46 -5.39 -5.73
CA ILE A 155 0.89 -4.86 -7.03
C ILE A 155 -0.33 -4.56 -7.91
N PRO A 156 -0.52 -3.34 -8.42
CA PRO A 156 -1.59 -3.03 -9.35
C PRO A 156 -1.46 -3.82 -10.67
N LYS A 157 -2.58 -4.30 -11.21
CA LYS A 157 -2.65 -4.77 -12.59
C LYS A 157 -2.74 -3.57 -13.50
N ARG A 158 -1.69 -3.38 -14.28
CA ARG A 158 -1.48 -2.22 -15.12
C ARG A 158 -1.67 -2.58 -16.60
N ASN A 159 -2.13 -1.59 -17.36
CA ASN A 159 -2.25 -1.70 -18.80
C ASN A 159 -0.85 -1.65 -19.45
N GLU A 160 -0.52 -2.64 -20.28
CA GLU A 160 0.79 -2.76 -20.93
C GLU A 160 1.08 -1.66 -21.96
N GLY A 161 0.05 -0.91 -22.39
CA GLY A 161 0.19 0.21 -23.33
C GLY A 161 0.83 1.48 -22.74
N TYR A 162 1.21 1.48 -21.46
CA TYR A 162 1.76 2.64 -20.76
C TYR A 162 3.13 2.35 -20.15
N ASN A 163 4.01 3.37 -20.13
CA ASN A 163 5.22 3.34 -19.33
C ASN A 163 4.93 3.83 -17.90
N TRP A 164 4.81 2.91 -16.96
CA TRP A 164 4.47 3.21 -15.56
C TRP A 164 5.65 3.76 -14.74
N ASN A 165 6.84 3.84 -15.33
CA ASN A 165 8.00 4.49 -14.70
C ASN A 165 8.05 6.00 -14.96
N GLU A 166 7.09 6.55 -15.71
CA GLU A 166 7.00 7.96 -16.07
C GLU A 166 5.77 8.62 -15.46
N LEU A 167 5.70 9.95 -15.58
CA LEU A 167 4.48 10.69 -15.30
C LEU A 167 3.39 10.30 -16.30
N LEU A 168 2.24 9.88 -15.80
CA LEU A 168 1.11 9.48 -16.63
C LEU A 168 0.22 10.69 -16.92
N ALA A 169 -0.35 10.76 -18.12
CA ALA A 169 -1.42 11.72 -18.39
C ALA A 169 -2.66 11.35 -17.57
N GLY A 170 -3.21 12.31 -16.81
CA GLY A 170 -4.37 12.10 -15.94
C GLY A 170 -5.73 12.25 -16.64
N ASP A 171 -5.80 12.07 -17.95
CA ASP A 171 -6.93 12.45 -18.81
C ASP A 171 -7.76 11.28 -19.35
N LYS A 172 -7.32 10.02 -19.14
CA LYS A 172 -7.99 8.83 -19.66
C LYS A 172 -8.29 7.78 -18.59
N GLN A 173 -9.34 7.00 -18.79
CA GLN A 173 -9.74 5.91 -17.91
C GLN A 173 -8.86 4.66 -18.08
N GLU A 174 -8.31 4.44 -19.27
CA GLU A 174 -7.54 3.25 -19.64
C GLU A 174 -6.21 3.07 -18.87
N ASN A 175 -5.68 4.14 -18.26
CA ASN A 175 -4.52 4.08 -17.38
C ASN A 175 -4.89 4.15 -15.89
N ILE A 176 -6.16 3.94 -15.52
CA ILE A 176 -6.57 3.86 -14.12
C ILE A 176 -6.74 2.39 -13.74
N TRP A 177 -5.78 1.85 -12.99
CA TRP A 177 -5.89 0.48 -12.47
C TRP A 177 -6.91 0.37 -11.35
N THR A 178 -7.65 -0.74 -11.33
CA THR A 178 -8.63 -1.08 -10.28
C THR A 178 -8.37 -2.45 -9.65
N ASP A 179 -7.58 -3.27 -10.34
CA ASP A 179 -7.30 -4.65 -9.98
C ASP A 179 -5.85 -4.82 -9.55
N TYR A 180 -5.56 -5.96 -8.93
CA TYR A 180 -4.25 -6.29 -8.39
C TYR A 180 -3.80 -7.67 -8.84
N VAL A 181 -2.49 -7.86 -8.91
CA VAL A 181 -1.88 -9.17 -9.14
C VAL A 181 -2.35 -10.12 -8.02
N PRO A 182 -2.88 -11.32 -8.34
CA PRO A 182 -3.35 -12.26 -7.32
C PRO A 182 -2.20 -12.71 -6.41
N PHE A 183 -2.50 -12.99 -5.15
CA PHE A 183 -1.51 -13.47 -4.17
C PHE A 183 -0.75 -14.71 -4.67
N ASP A 184 -1.45 -15.65 -5.31
CA ASP A 184 -0.84 -16.88 -5.85
C ASP A 184 0.16 -16.63 -6.98
N SER A 185 0.10 -15.48 -7.65
CA SER A 185 1.03 -15.09 -8.70
C SER A 185 2.29 -14.38 -8.18
N LEU A 186 2.37 -14.10 -6.87
CA LEU A 186 3.55 -13.46 -6.28
C LEU A 186 4.71 -14.47 -6.16
N PRO A 187 5.98 -14.01 -6.29
CA PRO A 187 7.14 -14.84 -6.03
C PRO A 187 7.08 -15.43 -4.61
N GLN A 188 7.03 -16.75 -4.53
CA GLN A 188 6.89 -17.46 -3.27
C GLN A 188 7.54 -18.84 -3.34
N VAL A 189 7.99 -19.34 -2.20
CA VAL A 189 8.68 -20.62 -2.10
C VAL A 189 8.36 -21.28 -0.77
N LEU A 190 7.99 -22.56 -0.82
CA LEU A 190 7.77 -23.43 0.33
C LEU A 190 8.80 -24.56 0.28
N ASN A 191 9.53 -24.77 1.38
CA ASN A 191 10.48 -25.86 1.56
C ASN A 191 11.46 -26.04 0.38
N PRO A 192 12.30 -25.02 0.08
CA PRO A 192 13.28 -25.14 -1.00
C PRO A 192 14.28 -26.27 -0.71
N ALA A 193 14.79 -26.92 -1.76
CA ALA A 193 15.77 -27.99 -1.65
C ALA A 193 17.06 -27.58 -0.89
N GLY A 194 17.40 -26.28 -0.91
CA GLY A 194 18.55 -25.73 -0.17
C GLY A 194 18.37 -25.69 1.35
N GLY A 195 17.16 -25.90 1.87
CA GLY A 195 16.90 -25.98 3.32
C GLY A 195 16.99 -24.66 4.09
N PHE A 196 17.15 -23.52 3.41
CA PHE A 196 17.12 -22.20 4.04
C PHE A 196 16.45 -21.16 3.13
N LEU A 197 15.97 -20.08 3.74
CA LEU A 197 15.45 -18.89 3.09
C LEU A 197 16.09 -17.67 3.75
N GLN A 198 16.40 -16.65 2.96
CA GLN A 198 16.94 -15.40 3.45
C GLN A 198 16.41 -14.25 2.62
N ASN A 199 16.30 -13.07 3.24
CA ASN A 199 16.15 -11.83 2.50
C ASN A 199 16.73 -10.67 3.31
N CYS A 200 17.61 -9.89 2.68
CA CYS A 200 18.19 -8.67 3.23
C CYS A 200 17.82 -7.46 2.35
N ASN A 201 16.52 -7.26 2.15
CA ASN A 201 15.95 -6.20 1.31
C ASN A 201 16.28 -6.32 -0.19
N SER A 202 16.72 -7.49 -0.64
CA SER A 202 16.96 -7.76 -2.05
C SER A 202 15.66 -8.06 -2.79
N ASN A 203 15.69 -7.85 -4.11
CA ASN A 203 14.66 -8.39 -5.00
C ASN A 203 14.65 -9.93 -4.94
N PRO A 204 13.48 -10.56 -5.08
CA PRO A 204 13.32 -12.01 -5.10
C PRO A 204 13.85 -12.64 -6.39
#